data_AF-A0A523JU96-F1
#
_entry.id   AF-A0A523JU96-F1
#
_cell.length_a   1.000
_cell.length_b   1.000
_cell.length_c   1.000
_cell.angle_alpha   90.00
_cell.angle_beta   90.00
_cell.angle_gamma   90.00
#
_symmetry.space_group_name_H-M   'P 1'
#
loop_
_entity.id
_entity.type
_entity.pdbx_description
1 polymer ?
#
loop_
_entity_poly.entity_id
_entity_poly.type
_entity_poly.pdbx_seq_one_letter_code
_entity_poly.pdbx_strand_id
1 'polypeptide(L)'
;MAAAPGTSPAAAPGRSSWVQSPGWDAFWMFSGIWGCGLLLLGSIIGPVIWIPFALLASARGVSIAHAWSTTYLVLFSPLLAEPRGEDRTRFVWIPLGLAIGCLALGWVVASTQRYGPDGRFTSDLWALGLYLGIFWIGHFWHFGSQDFGVLTIYRAKAGQTQPIDRKLDRAYTATMMFLIQPVIYFSVITTTAISEMAYTLLPISKPFMQGAANIAVGVSLIVSVAIVTWELRKKNRSIPKLLYILVIAFHPIILWGSVRAGSILLGQMYIFSYLFSHWLIAVGLVERINTGFYRSAGDTSRFAILRHVAVIGALTGLVMWFTRPYGDYLLFNTDGFQYKQILASITPEQVPVIGLVLGFFLGEQVLHYYSDRRLFRFRHASVRRKVAPFLLGTP
;
A
#
# COMPACT_ATOMS: atom_id res chain seq x y z
N MET A 1 6.13 -18.31 -28.48
CA MET A 1 4.69 -18.42 -28.17
C MET A 1 4.30 -17.38 -27.13
N ALA A 2 3.58 -16.33 -27.53
CA ALA A 2 3.07 -15.32 -26.60
C ALA A 2 1.83 -15.88 -25.88
N ALA A 3 1.85 -15.90 -24.54
CA ALA A 3 0.67 -16.25 -23.75
C ALA A 3 -0.49 -15.30 -24.08
N ALA A 4 -1.67 -15.86 -24.37
CA ALA A 4 -2.89 -15.12 -24.63
C ALA A 4 -3.19 -14.12 -23.50
N PRO A 5 -3.76 -12.94 -23.82
CA PRO A 5 -4.10 -11.92 -22.83
C PRO A 5 -5.25 -12.41 -21.93
N GLY A 6 -4.92 -13.15 -20.88
CA GLY A 6 -5.91 -13.68 -19.94
C GLY A 6 -5.40 -14.82 -19.05
N THR A 7 -4.38 -15.56 -19.48
CA THR A 7 -3.81 -16.64 -18.67
C THR A 7 -2.83 -16.07 -17.64
N SER A 8 -3.03 -16.44 -16.38
CA SER A 8 -2.03 -16.12 -15.35
C SER A 8 -0.79 -16.97 -15.61
N PRO A 9 0.43 -16.43 -15.46
CA PRO A 9 1.63 -17.24 -15.52
C PRO A 9 1.49 -18.42 -14.54
N ALA A 10 1.64 -19.64 -15.05
CA ALA A 10 1.58 -20.85 -14.23
C ALA A 10 2.95 -21.09 -13.58
N ALA A 11 2.96 -21.49 -12.32
CA ALA A 11 4.17 -22.00 -11.68
C ALA A 11 4.49 -23.41 -12.20
N ALA A 12 5.77 -23.80 -12.18
CA ALA A 12 6.19 -25.15 -12.53
C ALA A 12 5.50 -26.20 -11.62
N PRO A 13 5.03 -27.34 -12.17
CA PRO A 13 4.32 -28.37 -11.41
C PRO A 13 5.19 -28.98 -10.31
N GLY A 14 4.57 -29.35 -9.18
CA GLY A 14 5.24 -29.98 -8.03
C GLY A 14 5.92 -29.03 -7.03
N ARG A 15 5.78 -27.71 -7.20
CA ARG A 15 6.36 -26.72 -6.29
C ARG A 15 5.43 -26.32 -5.14
N SER A 16 6.06 -25.90 -4.05
CA SER A 16 5.41 -25.29 -2.87
C SER A 16 4.43 -24.18 -3.25
N SER A 17 3.26 -24.16 -2.59
CA SER A 17 2.24 -23.10 -2.71
C SER A 17 2.64 -21.80 -2.02
N TRP A 18 3.66 -21.82 -1.17
CA TRP A 18 4.25 -20.68 -0.46
C TRP A 18 5.15 -19.84 -1.37
N VAL A 19 5.17 -18.51 -1.24
CA VAL A 19 6.02 -17.63 -2.09
C VAL A 19 7.48 -18.07 -2.01
N GLN A 20 7.97 -18.26 -0.79
CA GLN A 20 9.32 -18.76 -0.54
C GLN A 20 9.29 -20.00 0.36
N SER A 21 8.76 -19.84 1.57
CA SER A 21 8.65 -20.88 2.60
C SER A 21 7.62 -20.46 3.64
N PRO A 22 7.07 -21.37 4.45
CA PRO A 22 6.11 -21.01 5.49
C PRO A 22 6.63 -19.91 6.44
N GLY A 23 7.91 -20.00 6.85
CA GLY A 23 8.51 -19.01 7.75
C GLY A 23 8.73 -17.64 7.10
N TRP A 24 9.18 -17.62 5.84
CA TRP A 24 9.36 -16.35 5.11
C TRP A 24 8.00 -15.68 4.87
N ASP A 25 7.01 -16.44 4.42
CA ASP A 25 5.65 -15.92 4.19
C ASP A 25 4.99 -15.49 5.50
N ALA A 26 5.19 -16.22 6.61
CA ALA A 26 4.68 -15.81 7.92
C ALA A 26 5.23 -14.45 8.35
N PHE A 27 6.52 -14.19 8.12
CA PHE A 27 7.13 -12.92 8.46
C PHE A 27 6.69 -11.78 7.53
N TRP A 28 6.82 -11.96 6.21
CA TRP A 28 6.61 -10.91 5.21
C TRP A 28 5.18 -10.80 4.70
N MET A 29 4.57 -11.93 4.33
CA MET A 29 3.28 -11.95 3.64
C MET A 29 2.11 -11.87 4.63
N PHE A 30 2.31 -12.40 5.84
CA PHE A 30 1.30 -12.45 6.89
C PHE A 30 1.64 -11.55 8.07
N SER A 31 2.39 -10.48 7.82
CA SER A 31 2.73 -9.47 8.83
C SER A 31 1.54 -8.84 9.51
N GLY A 32 0.38 -8.78 8.84
CA GLY A 32 -0.86 -8.36 9.46
C GLY A 32 -1.30 -9.28 10.59
N ILE A 33 -1.07 -10.60 10.49
CA ILE A 33 -1.48 -11.55 11.53
C ILE A 33 -0.66 -11.34 12.80
N TRP A 34 0.66 -11.45 12.70
CA TRP A 34 1.52 -11.31 13.88
C TRP A 34 1.54 -9.87 14.40
N GLY A 35 1.47 -8.86 13.52
CA GLY A 35 1.36 -7.45 13.92
C GLY A 35 0.13 -7.22 14.78
N CYS A 36 -1.03 -7.73 14.35
CA CYS A 36 -2.26 -7.64 15.15
C CYS A 36 -2.18 -8.44 16.46
N GLY A 37 -1.58 -9.64 16.42
CA GLY A 37 -1.33 -10.44 17.62
C GLY A 37 -0.49 -9.69 18.66
N LEU A 38 0.59 -9.02 18.22
CA LEU A 38 1.45 -8.22 19.10
C LEU A 38 0.71 -7.02 19.69
N LEU A 39 -0.15 -6.35 18.91
CA LEU A 39 -0.97 -5.23 19.41
C LEU A 39 -1.97 -5.71 20.48
N LEU A 40 -2.66 -6.83 20.23
CA LEU A 40 -3.61 -7.41 21.19
C LEU A 40 -2.92 -7.85 22.47
N LEU A 41 -1.77 -8.54 22.37
CA LEU A 41 -0.95 -8.90 23.54
C LEU A 41 -0.46 -7.66 24.29
N GLY A 42 -0.07 -6.61 23.55
CA GLY A 42 0.26 -5.29 24.09
C GLY A 42 -0.84 -4.70 24.96
N SER A 43 -2.08 -4.75 24.47
CA SER A 43 -3.25 -4.20 25.16
C SER A 43 -3.63 -4.97 26.43
N ILE A 44 -3.25 -6.25 26.53
CA ILE A 44 -3.56 -7.11 27.69
C ILE A 44 -2.46 -7.03 28.75
N ILE A 45 -1.19 -7.07 28.32
CA ILE A 45 -0.08 -7.38 29.22
C ILE A 45 0.54 -6.11 29.83
N GLY A 46 0.47 -4.94 29.17
CA GLY A 46 0.94 -3.65 29.72
C GLY A 46 2.37 -3.25 29.33
N PRO A 47 3.45 -3.92 29.80
CA PRO A 47 4.85 -3.63 29.43
C PRO A 47 5.17 -3.86 27.95
N VAL A 48 4.32 -4.58 27.22
CA VAL A 48 4.47 -4.85 25.79
C VAL A 48 4.10 -3.63 24.93
N ILE A 49 3.64 -2.52 25.54
CA ILE A 49 3.33 -1.26 24.84
C ILE A 49 4.51 -0.69 24.03
N TRP A 50 5.76 -1.03 24.40
CA TRP A 50 6.96 -0.65 23.65
C TRP A 50 7.06 -1.28 22.26
N ILE A 51 6.44 -2.45 22.02
CA ILE A 51 6.45 -3.11 20.71
C ILE A 51 5.63 -2.32 19.67
N PRO A 52 4.38 -1.91 19.94
CA PRO A 52 3.68 -0.92 19.13
C PRO A 52 4.50 0.35 18.88
N PHE A 53 5.19 0.88 19.91
CA PHE A 53 6.04 2.07 19.74
C PHE A 53 7.25 1.81 18.84
N ALA A 54 7.90 0.65 18.92
CA ALA A 54 9.01 0.28 18.03
C ALA A 54 8.53 0.06 16.58
N LEU A 55 7.35 -0.53 16.41
CA LEU A 55 6.70 -0.65 15.09
C LEU A 55 6.35 0.72 14.52
N LEU A 56 5.82 1.64 15.33
CA LEU A 56 5.56 3.03 14.94
C LEU A 56 6.85 3.80 14.65
N ALA A 57 7.89 3.62 15.46
CA ALA A 57 9.18 4.28 15.25
C ALA A 57 9.86 3.82 13.96
N SER A 58 9.69 2.56 13.58
CA SER A 58 10.19 2.01 12.31
C SER A 58 9.26 2.23 11.12
N ALA A 59 7.97 2.53 11.36
CA ALA A 59 6.93 2.70 10.35
C ALA A 59 7.35 3.65 9.22
N ARG A 60 7.94 4.80 9.56
CA ARG A 60 8.38 5.79 8.56
C ARG A 60 9.48 5.23 7.65
N GLY A 61 10.48 4.56 8.24
CA GLY A 61 11.56 3.93 7.48
C GLY A 61 11.05 2.82 6.57
N VAL A 62 10.16 1.96 7.07
CA VAL A 62 9.56 0.87 6.28
C VAL A 62 8.64 1.41 5.18
N SER A 63 7.87 2.47 5.44
CA SER A 63 7.04 3.16 4.43
C SER A 63 7.88 3.74 3.30
N ILE A 64 8.98 4.41 3.62
CA ILE A 64 9.92 4.93 2.61
C ILE A 64 10.59 3.78 1.86
N ALA A 65 11.07 2.75 2.57
CA ALA A 65 11.67 1.57 1.93
C ALA A 65 10.68 0.89 0.97
N HIS A 66 9.41 0.77 1.35
CA HIS A 66 8.34 0.29 0.49
C HIS A 66 8.20 1.14 -0.78
N ALA A 67 8.03 2.45 -0.63
CA ALA A 67 7.82 3.36 -1.76
C ALA A 67 9.01 3.38 -2.73
N TRP A 68 10.22 3.46 -2.18
CA TRP A 68 11.45 3.64 -2.95
C TRP A 68 12.06 2.35 -3.46
N SER A 69 11.76 1.19 -2.86
CA SER A 69 12.30 -0.08 -3.34
C SER A 69 11.76 -0.48 -4.72
N THR A 70 10.44 -0.32 -4.94
CA THR A 70 9.84 -0.60 -6.26
C THR A 70 10.17 0.49 -7.27
N THR A 71 10.17 1.75 -6.84
CA THR A 71 10.61 2.90 -7.64
C THR A 71 12.05 2.72 -8.13
N TYR A 72 12.95 2.29 -7.23
CA TYR A 72 14.33 1.94 -7.59
C TYR A 72 14.39 0.82 -8.61
N LEU A 73 13.70 -0.29 -8.40
CA LEU A 73 13.72 -1.40 -9.36
C LEU A 73 13.28 -0.97 -10.76
N VAL A 74 12.21 -0.19 -10.84
CA VAL A 74 11.61 0.24 -12.10
C VAL A 74 12.47 1.27 -12.80
N LEU A 75 12.92 2.32 -12.10
CA LEU A 75 13.55 3.49 -12.72
C LEU A 75 15.08 3.39 -12.79
N PHE A 76 15.72 2.73 -11.82
CA PHE A 76 17.18 2.84 -11.63
C PHE A 76 17.91 1.50 -11.67
N SER A 77 17.30 0.39 -11.23
CA SER A 77 17.99 -0.89 -11.09
C SER A 77 18.46 -1.47 -12.43
N PRO A 78 19.65 -2.08 -12.49
CA PRO A 78 20.12 -2.81 -13.67
C PRO A 78 19.16 -3.91 -14.15
N LEU A 79 18.38 -4.50 -13.23
CA LEU A 79 17.40 -5.55 -13.54
C LEU A 79 16.47 -5.14 -14.69
N LEU A 80 15.96 -3.90 -14.67
CA LEU A 80 14.99 -3.41 -15.66
C LEU A 80 15.61 -2.49 -16.71
N ALA A 81 16.95 -2.45 -16.85
CA ALA A 81 17.62 -1.59 -17.83
C ALA A 81 17.16 -1.82 -19.29
N GLU A 82 17.06 -3.07 -19.72
CA GLU A 82 16.56 -3.43 -21.06
C GLU A 82 15.09 -2.99 -21.26
N PRO A 83 14.10 -3.37 -20.41
CA PRO A 83 12.74 -2.85 -20.51
C PRO A 83 12.65 -1.32 -20.56
N ARG A 84 13.51 -0.61 -19.80
CA ARG A 84 13.57 0.86 -19.84
C ARG A 84 14.06 1.39 -21.20
N GLY A 85 15.00 0.70 -21.83
CA GLY A 85 15.48 1.03 -23.17
C GLY A 85 14.43 0.76 -24.26
N GLU A 86 13.67 -0.32 -24.12
CA GLU A 86 12.63 -0.73 -25.08
C GLU A 86 11.40 0.19 -25.07
N ASP A 87 10.97 0.69 -23.90
CA ASP A 87 9.74 1.49 -23.75
C ASP A 87 9.97 2.74 -22.87
N ARG A 88 10.71 3.70 -23.41
CA ARG A 88 11.04 4.95 -22.71
C ARG A 88 9.80 5.73 -22.28
N THR A 89 8.70 5.65 -23.04
CA THR A 89 7.44 6.30 -22.67
C THR A 89 6.94 5.80 -21.32
N ARG A 90 6.88 4.48 -21.13
CA ARG A 90 6.37 3.91 -19.87
C ARG A 90 7.35 4.02 -18.72
N PHE A 91 8.65 3.94 -18.96
CA PHE A 91 9.62 3.86 -17.87
C PHE A 91 10.36 5.17 -17.58
N VAL A 92 10.25 6.17 -18.44
CA VAL A 92 10.92 7.48 -18.26
C VAL A 92 9.91 8.61 -18.33
N TRP A 93 9.20 8.77 -19.45
CA TRP A 93 8.40 9.96 -19.69
C TRP A 93 7.13 10.04 -18.84
N ILE A 94 6.40 8.93 -18.67
CA ILE A 94 5.22 8.92 -17.80
C ILE A 94 5.60 9.17 -16.32
N PRO A 95 6.58 8.47 -15.72
CA PRO A 95 7.08 8.81 -14.39
C PRO A 95 7.49 10.28 -14.27
N LEU A 96 8.26 10.81 -15.23
CA LEU A 96 8.67 12.21 -15.19
C LEU A 96 7.47 13.17 -15.21
N GLY A 97 6.50 12.92 -16.09
CA GLY A 97 5.26 13.71 -16.15
C GLY A 97 4.44 13.64 -14.86
N LEU A 98 4.36 12.46 -14.22
CA LEU A 98 3.71 12.31 -12.91
C LEU A 98 4.44 13.10 -11.82
N ALA A 99 5.77 13.05 -11.80
CA ALA A 99 6.59 13.80 -10.86
C ALA A 99 6.35 15.32 -11.02
N ILE A 100 6.49 15.82 -12.24
CA ILE A 100 6.28 17.25 -12.56
C ILE A 100 4.85 17.67 -12.22
N GLY A 101 3.84 16.87 -12.58
CA GLY A 101 2.45 17.16 -12.29
C GLY A 101 2.14 17.22 -10.79
N CYS A 102 2.72 16.32 -9.99
CA CYS A 102 2.57 16.36 -8.53
C CYS A 102 3.28 17.57 -7.92
N LEU A 103 4.49 17.91 -8.39
CA LEU A 103 5.22 19.12 -7.97
C LEU A 103 4.43 20.39 -8.29
N ALA A 104 3.87 20.49 -9.50
CA ALA A 104 3.03 21.61 -9.90
C ALA A 104 1.76 21.71 -9.03
N LEU A 105 1.10 20.58 -8.76
CA LEU A 105 -0.08 20.57 -7.89
C LEU A 105 0.26 20.99 -6.45
N GLY A 106 1.38 20.51 -5.90
CA GLY A 106 1.88 20.93 -4.58
C GLY A 106 2.14 22.42 -4.50
N TRP A 107 2.74 23.00 -5.54
CA TRP A 107 2.93 24.44 -5.67
C TRP A 107 1.59 25.21 -5.68
N VAL A 108 0.61 24.74 -6.45
CA VAL A 108 -0.73 25.35 -6.50
C VAL A 108 -1.40 25.28 -5.12
N VAL A 109 -1.28 24.15 -4.42
CA VAL A 109 -1.80 23.99 -3.05
C VAL A 109 -1.15 25.01 -2.10
N ALA A 110 0.17 25.14 -2.09
CA ALA A 110 0.84 26.10 -1.20
C ALA A 110 0.50 27.57 -1.51
N SER A 111 0.36 27.91 -2.79
CA SER A 111 0.15 29.28 -3.26
C SER A 111 -1.29 29.78 -3.17
N THR A 112 -2.29 28.90 -3.28
CA THR A 112 -3.69 29.33 -3.44
C THR A 112 -4.59 28.99 -2.26
N GLN A 113 -4.18 28.09 -1.37
CA GLN A 113 -5.11 27.49 -0.42
C GLN A 113 -5.04 28.20 0.93
N ARG A 114 -6.14 28.81 1.34
CA ARG A 114 -6.31 29.41 2.67
C ARG A 114 -7.68 29.03 3.20
N TYR A 115 -7.71 28.32 4.32
CA TYR A 115 -8.96 28.02 5.01
C TYR A 115 -9.61 29.34 5.47
N GLY A 116 -10.92 29.46 5.26
CA GLY A 116 -11.70 30.55 5.84
C GLY A 116 -11.71 30.48 7.38
N PRO A 117 -12.15 31.54 8.07
CA PRO A 117 -12.22 31.59 9.53
C PRO A 117 -13.08 30.48 10.16
N ASP A 118 -14.04 29.95 9.41
CA ASP A 118 -14.91 28.85 9.81
C ASP A 118 -14.25 27.46 9.65
N GLY A 119 -13.06 27.40 9.04
CA GLY A 119 -12.29 26.19 8.82
C GLY A 119 -12.99 25.17 7.92
N ARG A 120 -13.98 25.57 7.12
CA ARG A 120 -14.75 24.66 6.26
C ARG A 120 -14.08 24.46 4.92
N PHE A 121 -14.40 23.32 4.29
CA PHE A 121 -13.99 23.05 2.92
C PHE A 121 -14.89 23.82 1.93
N THR A 122 -14.33 24.75 1.16
CA THR A 122 -15.04 25.56 0.15
C THR A 122 -14.56 25.25 -1.27
N SER A 123 -15.23 25.78 -2.30
CA SER A 123 -14.81 25.66 -3.70
C SER A 123 -13.42 26.23 -3.97
N ASP A 124 -12.99 27.21 -3.17
CA ASP A 124 -11.65 27.82 -3.28
C ASP A 124 -10.53 26.83 -2.90
N LEU A 125 -10.90 25.77 -2.16
CA LEU A 125 -9.98 24.70 -1.80
C LEU A 125 -9.86 23.58 -2.86
N TRP A 126 -10.24 23.85 -4.11
CA TRP A 126 -10.27 22.84 -5.17
C TRP A 126 -8.93 22.13 -5.37
N ALA A 127 -7.80 22.83 -5.25
CA ALA A 127 -6.48 22.24 -5.48
C ALA A 127 -6.12 21.27 -4.35
N LEU A 128 -6.42 21.63 -3.10
CA LEU A 128 -6.30 20.72 -1.97
C LEU A 128 -7.27 19.54 -2.12
N GLY A 129 -8.49 19.77 -2.59
CA GLY A 129 -9.46 18.71 -2.86
C GLY A 129 -8.98 17.72 -3.91
N LEU A 130 -8.39 18.21 -5.00
CA LEU A 130 -7.77 17.38 -6.02
C LEU A 130 -6.57 16.60 -5.46
N TYR A 131 -5.69 17.26 -4.69
CA TYR A 131 -4.56 16.64 -4.02
C TYR A 131 -5.01 15.46 -3.13
N LEU A 132 -5.97 15.72 -2.24
CA LEU A 132 -6.51 14.75 -1.30
C LEU A 132 -7.27 13.64 -2.02
N GLY A 133 -8.00 13.96 -3.08
CA GLY A 133 -8.71 12.99 -3.92
C GLY A 133 -7.77 12.04 -4.66
N ILE A 134 -6.69 12.56 -5.27
CA ILE A 134 -5.66 11.73 -5.92
C ILE A 134 -5.02 10.80 -4.89
N PHE A 135 -4.65 11.33 -3.72
CA PHE A 135 -4.09 10.52 -2.64
C PHE A 135 -5.07 9.42 -2.21
N TRP A 136 -6.32 9.76 -1.90
CA TRP A 136 -7.32 8.81 -1.39
C TRP A 136 -7.64 7.70 -2.39
N ILE A 137 -7.98 8.07 -3.63
CA ILE A 137 -8.30 7.12 -4.69
C ILE A 137 -7.07 6.26 -4.99
N GLY A 138 -5.90 6.89 -5.09
CA GLY A 138 -4.62 6.21 -5.31
C GLY A 138 -4.33 5.19 -4.21
N HIS A 139 -4.51 5.58 -2.95
CA HIS A 139 -4.27 4.75 -1.77
C HIS A 139 -5.12 3.48 -1.78
N PHE A 140 -6.45 3.59 -1.80
CA PHE A 140 -7.32 2.40 -1.82
C PHE A 140 -7.14 1.58 -3.10
N TRP A 141 -6.86 2.25 -4.22
CA TRP A 141 -6.57 1.55 -5.46
C TRP A 141 -5.31 0.71 -5.41
N HIS A 142 -4.26 1.27 -4.81
CA HIS A 142 -2.99 0.63 -4.65
C HIS A 142 -3.09 -0.56 -3.68
N PHE A 143 -3.71 -0.38 -2.52
CA PHE A 143 -3.94 -1.46 -1.54
C PHE A 143 -4.71 -2.63 -2.14
N GLY A 144 -5.86 -2.37 -2.78
CA GLY A 144 -6.63 -3.43 -3.45
C GLY A 144 -5.88 -4.09 -4.60
N SER A 145 -5.06 -3.33 -5.33
CA SER A 145 -4.20 -3.89 -6.38
C SER A 145 -3.09 -4.79 -5.82
N GLN A 146 -2.50 -4.42 -4.68
CA GLN A 146 -1.48 -5.22 -4.01
C GLN A 146 -2.08 -6.51 -3.46
N ASP A 147 -3.21 -6.45 -2.75
CA ASP A 147 -3.89 -7.63 -2.22
C ASP A 147 -4.27 -8.61 -3.34
N PHE A 148 -4.79 -8.09 -4.46
CA PHE A 148 -5.04 -8.89 -5.65
C PHE A 148 -3.76 -9.50 -6.25
N GLY A 149 -2.65 -8.76 -6.21
CA GLY A 149 -1.33 -9.23 -6.61
C GLY A 149 -0.86 -10.42 -5.78
N VAL A 150 -0.97 -10.32 -4.45
CA VAL A 150 -0.63 -11.40 -3.52
C VAL A 150 -1.50 -12.64 -3.74
N LEU A 151 -2.83 -12.46 -3.82
CA LEU A 151 -3.73 -13.57 -4.14
C LEU A 151 -3.39 -14.20 -5.50
N THR A 152 -3.00 -13.40 -6.49
CA THR A 152 -2.56 -13.90 -7.80
C THR A 152 -1.29 -14.74 -7.70
N ILE A 153 -0.32 -14.37 -6.86
CA ILE A 153 0.88 -15.17 -6.62
C ILE A 153 0.49 -16.52 -6.03
N TYR A 154 -0.27 -16.53 -4.92
CA TYR A 154 -0.67 -17.80 -4.29
C TYR A 154 -1.56 -18.67 -5.17
N ARG A 155 -2.45 -18.05 -5.94
CA ARG A 155 -3.28 -18.73 -6.94
C ARG A 155 -2.42 -19.38 -8.02
N ALA A 156 -1.44 -18.66 -8.58
CA ALA A 156 -0.51 -19.19 -9.57
C ALA A 156 0.34 -20.36 -9.01
N LYS A 157 0.84 -20.24 -7.77
CA LYS A 157 1.64 -21.27 -7.11
C LYS A 157 0.84 -22.51 -6.73
N ALA A 158 -0.46 -22.37 -6.51
CA ALA A 158 -1.38 -23.50 -6.32
C ALA A 158 -1.89 -24.11 -7.64
N GLY A 159 -1.41 -23.64 -8.80
CA GLY A 159 -1.87 -24.14 -10.10
C GLY A 159 -3.33 -23.81 -10.41
N GLN A 160 -3.90 -22.78 -9.78
CA GLN A 160 -5.28 -22.35 -10.00
C GLN A 160 -5.36 -21.41 -11.20
N THR A 161 -5.56 -21.99 -12.38
CA THR A 161 -5.51 -21.26 -13.67
C THR A 161 -6.87 -20.83 -14.21
N GLN A 162 -7.97 -21.26 -13.56
CA GLN A 162 -9.31 -20.99 -14.06
C GLN A 162 -9.62 -19.48 -14.08
N PRO A 163 -10.25 -18.95 -15.15
CA PRO A 163 -10.59 -17.53 -15.24
C PRO A 163 -11.50 -17.03 -14.11
N ILE A 164 -12.39 -17.89 -13.61
CA ILE A 164 -13.30 -17.57 -12.51
C ILE A 164 -12.54 -17.26 -11.22
N ASP A 165 -11.46 -17.99 -10.92
CA ASP A 165 -10.67 -17.77 -9.71
C ASP A 165 -10.05 -16.38 -9.70
N ARG A 166 -9.51 -15.96 -10.86
CA ARG A 166 -8.98 -14.61 -11.04
C ARG A 166 -10.06 -13.54 -10.89
N LYS A 167 -11.26 -13.78 -11.43
CA LYS A 167 -12.39 -12.85 -11.33
C LYS A 167 -12.84 -12.70 -9.88
N LEU A 168 -12.96 -13.80 -9.14
CA LEU A 168 -13.36 -13.81 -7.74
C LEU A 168 -12.31 -13.13 -6.85
N ASP A 169 -11.02 -13.44 -7.00
CA ASP A 169 -9.95 -12.77 -6.24
C ASP A 169 -9.98 -11.24 -6.47
N ARG A 170 -10.21 -10.81 -7.71
CA ARG A 170 -10.30 -9.39 -8.07
C ARG A 170 -11.56 -8.73 -7.53
N ALA A 171 -12.70 -9.40 -7.60
CA ALA A 171 -13.95 -8.89 -7.06
C ALA A 171 -13.88 -8.77 -5.54
N TYR A 172 -13.35 -9.79 -4.86
CA TYR A 172 -13.17 -9.79 -3.42
C TYR A 172 -12.30 -8.62 -2.96
N THR A 173 -11.09 -8.50 -3.51
CA THR A 173 -10.15 -7.42 -3.15
C THR A 173 -10.70 -6.04 -3.49
N ALA A 174 -11.41 -5.91 -4.62
CA ALA A 174 -12.05 -4.65 -4.97
C ALA A 174 -13.20 -4.28 -4.01
N THR A 175 -14.08 -5.21 -3.69
CA THR A 175 -15.17 -4.99 -2.73
C THR A 175 -14.61 -4.62 -1.35
N MET A 176 -13.60 -5.34 -0.89
CA MET A 176 -12.97 -5.08 0.40
C MET A 176 -12.32 -3.68 0.41
N MET A 177 -11.52 -3.33 -0.59
CA MET A 177 -10.72 -2.10 -0.55
C MET A 177 -11.40 -0.84 -1.07
N PHE A 178 -12.35 -0.92 -2.01
CA PHE A 178 -13.02 0.27 -2.56
C PHE A 178 -14.40 0.53 -1.98
N LEU A 179 -15.08 -0.50 -1.46
CA LEU A 179 -16.45 -0.36 -0.97
C LEU A 179 -16.48 -0.42 0.56
N ILE A 180 -15.90 -1.47 1.15
CA ILE A 180 -15.99 -1.69 2.59
C ILE A 180 -15.03 -0.77 3.35
N GLN A 181 -13.74 -0.79 3.01
CA GLN A 181 -12.71 -0.09 3.79
C GLN A 181 -12.90 1.43 3.85
N PRO A 182 -13.23 2.15 2.76
CA PRO A 182 -13.45 3.58 2.84
C PRO A 182 -14.60 3.95 3.79
N VAL A 183 -15.68 3.16 3.80
CA VAL A 183 -16.81 3.36 4.73
C VAL A 183 -16.35 3.21 6.18
N ILE A 184 -15.57 2.17 6.49
CA ILE A 184 -15.03 1.99 7.85
C ILE A 184 -14.07 3.13 8.20
N TYR A 185 -13.17 3.52 7.31
CA TYR A 185 -12.20 4.59 7.56
C TYR A 185 -12.89 5.92 7.82
N PHE A 186 -13.89 6.30 7.05
CA PHE A 186 -14.67 7.52 7.31
C PHE A 186 -15.38 7.47 8.67
N SER A 187 -15.88 6.30 9.08
CA SER A 187 -16.53 6.12 10.38
C SER A 187 -15.58 6.14 11.57
N VAL A 188 -14.29 5.88 11.38
CA VAL A 188 -13.27 5.84 12.45
C VAL A 188 -12.41 7.11 12.47
N ILE A 189 -11.91 7.55 11.31
CA ILE A 189 -10.97 8.65 11.17
C ILE A 189 -11.75 9.92 10.76
N THR A 190 -12.37 10.60 11.70
CA THR A 190 -13.26 11.74 11.38
C THR A 190 -12.55 13.10 11.28
N THR A 191 -11.27 13.19 11.64
CA THR A 191 -10.54 14.46 11.85
C THR A 191 -9.43 14.72 10.83
N THR A 192 -9.31 13.90 9.79
CA THR A 192 -8.33 14.18 8.71
C THR A 192 -8.90 15.17 7.70
N ALA A 193 -8.03 15.83 6.95
CA ALA A 193 -8.43 16.74 5.87
C ALA A 193 -9.40 16.09 4.87
N ILE A 194 -9.21 14.81 4.55
CA ILE A 194 -10.10 14.05 3.65
C ILE A 194 -11.48 13.85 4.27
N SER A 195 -11.54 13.45 5.54
CA SER A 195 -12.81 13.22 6.21
C SER A 195 -13.58 14.52 6.40
N GLU A 196 -12.90 15.60 6.78
CA GLU A 196 -13.54 16.91 6.89
C GLU A 196 -14.01 17.44 5.53
N MET A 197 -13.22 17.27 4.47
CA MET A 197 -13.66 17.55 3.10
C MET A 197 -14.90 16.74 2.75
N ALA A 198 -14.90 15.43 2.99
CA ALA A 198 -16.03 14.55 2.67
C ALA A 198 -17.30 14.92 3.45
N TYR A 199 -17.22 15.17 4.76
CA TYR A 199 -18.36 15.57 5.58
C TYR A 199 -18.87 16.98 5.29
N THR A 200 -18.00 17.86 4.78
CA THR A 200 -18.43 19.21 4.36
C THR A 200 -19.13 19.16 2.99
N LEU A 201 -18.59 18.38 2.04
CA LEU A 201 -19.13 18.28 0.68
C LEU A 201 -20.35 17.36 0.58
N LEU A 202 -20.41 16.33 1.41
CA LEU A 202 -21.52 15.39 1.49
C LEU A 202 -22.19 15.59 2.86
N PRO A 203 -23.47 15.99 2.92
CA PRO A 203 -24.18 16.24 4.18
C PRO A 203 -24.56 14.92 4.88
N ILE A 204 -23.55 14.13 5.23
CA ILE A 204 -23.69 12.81 5.82
C ILE A 204 -23.53 12.94 7.33
N SER A 205 -24.54 12.50 8.08
CA SER A 205 -24.50 12.50 9.53
C SER A 205 -23.56 11.41 10.07
N LYS A 206 -22.93 11.66 11.22
CA LYS A 206 -22.10 10.64 11.90
C LYS A 206 -22.90 9.35 12.19
N PRO A 207 -24.14 9.38 12.71
CA PRO A 207 -24.92 8.16 12.94
C PRO A 207 -25.17 7.34 11.66
N PHE A 208 -25.40 8.01 10.52
CA PHE A 208 -25.54 7.34 9.24
C PHE A 208 -24.27 6.57 8.87
N MET A 209 -23.09 7.20 9.00
CA MET A 209 -21.81 6.53 8.71
C MET A 209 -21.53 5.34 9.64
N GLN A 210 -21.89 5.45 10.92
CA GLN A 210 -21.78 4.32 11.85
C GLN A 210 -22.71 3.17 11.47
N GLY A 211 -23.94 3.46 11.04
CA GLY A 211 -24.87 2.47 10.49
C GLY A 211 -24.33 1.80 9.23
N ALA A 212 -23.78 2.59 8.30
CA ALA A 212 -23.15 2.10 7.08
C ALA A 212 -21.94 1.20 7.39
N ALA A 213 -21.14 1.55 8.40
CA ALA A 213 -20.00 0.72 8.85
C ALA A 213 -20.45 -0.63 9.42
N ASN A 214 -21.54 -0.69 10.19
CA ASN A 214 -22.10 -1.97 10.66
C ASN A 214 -22.49 -2.87 9.47
N ILE A 215 -23.17 -2.31 8.47
CA ILE A 215 -23.56 -3.04 7.26
C ILE A 215 -22.30 -3.49 6.50
N ALA A 216 -21.31 -2.62 6.34
CA ALA A 216 -20.07 -2.93 5.64
C ALA A 216 -19.28 -4.08 6.30
N VAL A 217 -19.25 -4.15 7.64
CA VAL A 217 -18.66 -5.29 8.36
C VAL A 217 -19.46 -6.58 8.14
N GLY A 218 -20.80 -6.51 8.17
CA GLY A 218 -21.66 -7.65 7.85
C GLY A 218 -21.42 -8.20 6.44
N VAL A 219 -21.36 -7.30 5.44
CA VAL A 219 -21.04 -7.66 4.05
C VAL A 219 -19.63 -8.23 3.93
N SER A 220 -18.65 -7.63 4.60
CA SER A 220 -17.27 -8.16 4.67
C SER A 220 -17.25 -9.62 5.12
N LEU A 221 -17.94 -9.93 6.22
CA LEU A 221 -18.02 -11.29 6.75
C LEU A 221 -18.66 -12.26 5.75
N ILE A 222 -19.81 -11.90 5.18
CA ILE A 222 -20.53 -12.75 4.23
C ILE A 222 -19.67 -13.05 3.00
N VAL A 223 -19.07 -12.01 2.39
CA VAL A 223 -18.24 -12.18 1.20
C VAL A 223 -16.97 -12.99 1.53
N SER A 224 -16.35 -12.74 2.67
CA SER A 224 -15.16 -13.47 3.11
C SER A 224 -15.46 -14.95 3.33
N VAL A 225 -16.56 -15.30 4.00
CA VAL A 225 -17.00 -16.69 4.19
C VAL A 225 -17.29 -17.37 2.86
N ALA A 226 -17.96 -16.67 1.93
CA ALA A 226 -18.23 -17.20 0.59
C ALA A 226 -16.94 -17.51 -0.17
N ILE A 227 -15.96 -16.61 -0.14
CA ILE A 227 -14.67 -16.78 -0.82
C ILE A 227 -13.81 -17.87 -0.17
N VAL A 228 -13.78 -17.95 1.16
CA VAL A 228 -13.12 -19.04 1.91
C VAL A 228 -13.74 -20.38 1.56
N THR A 229 -15.08 -20.46 1.56
CA THR A 229 -15.80 -21.70 1.23
C THR A 229 -15.56 -22.11 -0.22
N TRP A 230 -15.54 -21.16 -1.16
CA TRP A 230 -15.16 -21.41 -2.55
C TRP A 230 -13.75 -22.01 -2.66
N GLU A 231 -12.78 -21.42 -1.95
CA GLU A 231 -11.39 -21.86 -1.98
C GLU A 231 -11.21 -23.25 -1.33
N LEU A 232 -11.93 -23.55 -0.25
CA LEU A 232 -11.89 -24.85 0.42
C LEU A 232 -12.45 -26.01 -0.43
N ARG A 233 -13.34 -25.72 -1.39
CA ARG A 233 -13.92 -26.71 -2.31
C ARG A 233 -12.97 -27.14 -3.43
N LYS A 234 -11.83 -26.47 -3.61
CA LYS A 234 -10.89 -26.78 -4.69
C LYS A 234 -10.00 -27.97 -4.34
N LYS A 235 -9.75 -28.83 -5.35
CA LYS A 235 -8.77 -29.92 -5.23
C LYS A 235 -7.36 -29.39 -4.97
N ASN A 236 -7.00 -28.28 -5.61
CA ASN A 236 -5.73 -27.57 -5.45
C ASN A 236 -5.86 -26.35 -4.52
N ARG A 237 -6.52 -26.52 -3.37
CA ARG A 237 -6.66 -25.47 -2.35
C ARG A 237 -5.29 -24.96 -1.88
N SER A 238 -5.20 -23.66 -1.63
CA SER A 238 -3.97 -23.01 -1.18
C SER A 238 -4.11 -22.49 0.24
N ILE A 239 -3.45 -23.15 1.19
CA ILE A 239 -3.36 -22.69 2.60
C ILE A 239 -2.88 -21.22 2.67
N PRO A 240 -1.76 -20.82 2.04
CA PRO A 240 -1.32 -19.44 2.16
C PRO A 240 -2.30 -18.44 1.53
N LYS A 241 -3.03 -18.83 0.47
CA LYS A 241 -4.11 -18.01 -0.08
C LYS A 241 -5.27 -17.83 0.91
N LEU A 242 -5.70 -18.91 1.57
CA LEU A 242 -6.73 -18.87 2.60
C LEU A 242 -6.33 -17.95 3.76
N LEU A 243 -5.09 -18.09 4.26
CA LEU A 243 -4.55 -17.22 5.30
C LEU A 243 -4.56 -15.74 4.87
N TYR A 244 -4.17 -15.46 3.64
CA TYR A 244 -4.17 -14.08 3.13
C TYR A 244 -5.60 -13.51 2.94
N ILE A 245 -6.56 -14.34 2.52
CA ILE A 245 -7.98 -13.93 2.48
C ILE A 245 -8.46 -13.50 3.87
N LEU A 246 -8.05 -14.22 4.92
CA LEU A 246 -8.37 -13.88 6.31
C LEU A 246 -7.69 -12.58 6.76
N VAL A 247 -6.44 -12.33 6.35
CA VAL A 247 -5.77 -11.03 6.61
C VAL A 247 -6.60 -9.87 6.08
N ILE A 248 -7.10 -9.97 4.85
CA ILE A 248 -7.96 -8.95 4.23
C ILE A 248 -9.29 -8.82 5.00
N ALA A 249 -9.91 -9.96 5.34
CA ALA A 249 -11.21 -10.02 6.01
C ALA A 249 -11.18 -9.37 7.40
N PHE A 250 -10.14 -9.67 8.18
CA PHE A 250 -10.03 -9.21 9.56
C PHE A 250 -9.88 -7.71 9.68
N HIS A 251 -9.42 -7.01 8.63
CA HIS A 251 -9.16 -5.60 8.74
C HIS A 251 -10.39 -4.77 9.13
N PRO A 252 -11.46 -4.72 8.31
CA PRO A 252 -12.65 -3.95 8.66
C PRO A 252 -13.33 -4.46 9.95
N ILE A 253 -13.23 -5.76 10.24
CA ILE A 253 -13.84 -6.39 11.42
C ILE A 253 -13.17 -5.89 12.70
N ILE A 254 -11.84 -5.98 12.80
CA ILE A 254 -11.12 -5.61 14.01
C ILE A 254 -11.10 -4.09 14.17
N LEU A 255 -10.91 -3.35 13.07
CA LEU A 255 -10.94 -1.89 13.10
C LEU A 255 -12.26 -1.37 13.66
N TRP A 256 -13.40 -1.79 13.08
CA TRP A 256 -14.70 -1.34 13.53
C TRP A 256 -15.08 -1.92 14.90
N GLY A 257 -14.77 -3.20 15.14
CA GLY A 257 -15.00 -3.86 16.42
C GLY A 257 -14.30 -3.15 17.58
N SER A 258 -13.07 -2.68 17.38
CA SER A 258 -12.31 -1.93 18.39
C SER A 258 -12.99 -0.61 18.75
N VAL A 259 -13.47 0.13 17.75
CA VAL A 259 -14.20 1.38 17.95
C VAL A 259 -15.55 1.13 18.64
N ARG A 260 -16.27 0.06 18.27
CA ARG A 260 -17.52 -0.34 18.93
C ARG A 260 -17.31 -0.78 20.38
N ALA A 261 -16.14 -1.35 20.69
CA ALA A 261 -15.74 -1.70 22.06
C ALA A 261 -15.22 -0.49 22.87
N GLY A 262 -15.28 0.73 22.32
CA GLY A 262 -14.86 1.95 23.00
C GLY A 262 -13.36 2.23 22.94
N SER A 263 -12.58 1.48 22.17
CA SER A 263 -11.12 1.66 22.06
C SER A 263 -10.72 2.22 20.70
N ILE A 264 -10.75 3.55 20.59
CA ILE A 264 -10.27 4.28 19.40
C ILE A 264 -8.77 4.03 19.18
N LEU A 265 -7.99 4.01 20.26
CA LEU A 265 -6.55 3.77 20.21
C LEU A 265 -6.23 2.41 19.58
N LEU A 266 -6.94 1.35 19.97
CA LEU A 266 -6.75 0.03 19.38
C LEU A 266 -7.12 0.02 17.90
N GLY A 267 -8.20 0.70 17.51
CA GLY A 267 -8.57 0.88 16.11
C GLY A 267 -7.46 1.60 15.30
N GLN A 268 -6.88 2.67 15.84
CA GLN A 268 -5.77 3.39 15.22
C GLN A 268 -4.52 2.52 15.10
N MET A 269 -4.12 1.83 16.16
CA MET A 269 -3.00 0.89 16.14
C MET A 269 -3.21 -0.20 15.08
N TYR A 270 -4.44 -0.68 14.92
CA TYR A 270 -4.77 -1.67 13.90
C TYR A 270 -4.60 -1.13 12.47
N ILE A 271 -5.02 0.12 12.22
CA ILE A 271 -4.72 0.81 10.93
C ILE A 271 -3.22 0.80 10.67
N PHE A 272 -2.41 1.20 11.66
CA PHE A 272 -0.95 1.20 11.51
C PHE A 272 -0.38 -0.20 11.26
N SER A 273 -0.85 -1.23 11.96
CA SER A 273 -0.41 -2.62 11.74
C SER A 273 -0.70 -3.09 10.31
N TYR A 274 -1.86 -2.74 9.77
CA TYR A 274 -2.19 -3.08 8.38
C TYR A 274 -1.37 -2.30 7.36
N LEU A 275 -1.17 -0.98 7.57
CA LEU A 275 -0.26 -0.19 6.73
C LEU A 275 1.15 -0.76 6.76
N PHE A 276 1.64 -1.10 7.95
CA PHE A 276 2.94 -1.72 8.14
C PHE A 276 3.03 -3.08 7.43
N SER A 277 1.98 -3.90 7.52
CA SER A 277 1.91 -5.16 6.79
C SER A 277 1.96 -4.95 5.28
N HIS A 278 1.20 -3.98 4.77
CA HIS A 278 1.20 -3.63 3.36
C HIS A 278 2.61 -3.25 2.88
N TRP A 279 3.33 -2.45 3.67
CA TRP A 279 4.71 -2.08 3.36
C TRP A 279 5.67 -3.27 3.41
N LEU A 280 5.59 -4.11 4.45
CA LEU A 280 6.46 -5.28 4.60
C LEU A 280 6.29 -6.29 3.46
N ILE A 281 5.05 -6.56 3.02
CA ILE A 281 4.79 -7.46 1.89
C ILE A 281 5.58 -7.01 0.67
N ALA A 282 5.46 -5.74 0.31
CA ALA A 282 6.15 -5.18 -0.85
C ALA A 282 7.67 -5.19 -0.68
N VAL A 283 8.18 -4.82 0.49
CA VAL A 283 9.63 -4.87 0.79
C VAL A 283 10.15 -6.30 0.65
N GLY A 284 9.46 -7.30 1.18
CA GLY A 284 9.81 -8.71 1.05
C GLY A 284 9.79 -9.18 -0.41
N LEU A 285 8.75 -8.85 -1.17
CA LEU A 285 8.67 -9.21 -2.59
C LEU A 285 9.80 -8.56 -3.41
N VAL A 286 10.14 -7.30 -3.14
CA VAL A 286 11.24 -6.59 -3.80
C VAL A 286 12.60 -7.16 -3.40
N GLU A 287 12.81 -7.46 -2.12
CA GLU A 287 14.00 -8.16 -1.62
C GLU A 287 14.21 -9.43 -2.42
N ARG A 288 13.19 -10.29 -2.48
CA ARG A 288 13.25 -11.56 -3.21
C ARG A 288 13.60 -11.39 -4.70
N ILE A 289 13.02 -10.40 -5.37
CA ILE A 289 13.32 -10.10 -6.78
C ILE A 289 14.77 -9.65 -6.93
N ASN A 290 15.19 -8.67 -6.13
CA ASN A 290 16.48 -8.01 -6.28
C ASN A 290 17.64 -8.91 -5.87
N THR A 291 17.51 -9.64 -4.76
CA THR A 291 18.50 -10.63 -4.33
C THR A 291 18.52 -11.86 -5.26
N GLY A 292 17.37 -12.23 -5.84
CA GLY A 292 17.29 -13.22 -6.91
C GLY A 292 18.09 -12.82 -8.15
N PHE A 293 17.94 -11.57 -8.59
CA PHE A 293 18.69 -11.01 -9.72
C PHE A 293 20.20 -11.05 -9.48
N TYR A 294 20.68 -10.54 -8.35
CA TYR A 294 22.11 -10.54 -8.04
C TYR A 294 22.69 -11.94 -7.94
N ARG A 295 21.96 -12.90 -7.33
CA ARG A 295 22.39 -14.30 -7.31
C ARG A 295 22.46 -14.91 -8.71
N SER A 296 21.51 -14.60 -9.58
CA SER A 296 21.56 -15.07 -10.98
C SER A 296 22.73 -14.47 -11.78
N ALA A 297 23.27 -13.34 -11.32
CA ALA A 297 24.45 -12.69 -11.88
C ALA A 297 25.78 -13.16 -11.24
N GLY A 298 25.74 -14.13 -10.31
CA GLY A 298 26.93 -14.74 -9.70
C GLY A 298 27.20 -14.35 -8.25
N ASP A 299 26.42 -13.44 -7.65
CA ASP A 299 26.63 -13.06 -6.25
C ASP A 299 26.25 -14.21 -5.30
N THR A 300 27.00 -14.38 -4.20
CA THR A 300 26.56 -15.26 -3.11
C THR A 300 25.32 -14.69 -2.42
N SER A 301 24.53 -15.53 -1.75
CA SER A 301 23.33 -15.08 -1.02
C SER A 301 23.63 -13.94 -0.03
N ARG A 302 24.78 -13.99 0.66
CA ARG A 302 25.17 -12.95 1.63
C ARG A 302 25.44 -11.62 0.93
N PHE A 303 26.18 -11.63 -0.18
CA PHE A 303 26.49 -10.41 -0.93
C PHE A 303 25.25 -9.82 -1.61
N ALA A 304 24.38 -10.66 -2.17
CA ALA A 304 23.12 -10.21 -2.77
C ALA A 304 22.22 -9.48 -1.76
N ILE A 305 22.09 -10.04 -0.54
CA ILE A 305 21.34 -9.41 0.56
C ILE A 305 22.01 -8.10 0.98
N LEU A 306 23.33 -8.12 1.24
CA LEU A 306 24.06 -6.93 1.66
C LEU A 306 23.91 -5.79 0.65
N ARG A 307 24.01 -6.11 -0.65
CA ARG A 307 23.82 -5.12 -1.73
C ARG A 307 22.41 -4.57 -1.77
N HIS A 308 21.39 -5.42 -1.60
CA HIS A 308 20.01 -4.96 -1.51
C HIS A 308 19.80 -4.01 -0.32
N VAL A 309 20.25 -4.43 0.87
CA VAL A 309 20.15 -3.63 2.10
C VAL A 309 20.93 -2.32 1.97
N ALA A 310 22.13 -2.33 1.40
CA ALA A 310 22.93 -1.12 1.20
C ALA A 310 22.24 -0.12 0.27
N VAL A 311 21.71 -0.57 -0.88
CA VAL A 311 21.05 0.32 -1.85
C VAL A 311 19.74 0.86 -1.30
N ILE A 312 18.85 -0.01 -0.80
CA ILE A 312 17.54 0.42 -0.29
C ILE A 312 17.69 1.21 1.02
N GLY A 313 18.64 0.83 1.88
CA GLY A 313 18.97 1.54 3.11
C GLY A 313 19.53 2.93 2.83
N ALA A 314 20.44 3.08 1.85
CA ALA A 314 20.95 4.39 1.45
C ALA A 314 19.85 5.30 0.88
N LEU A 315 18.98 4.77 0.01
CA LEU A 315 17.83 5.53 -0.51
C LEU A 315 16.87 5.94 0.61
N THR A 316 16.57 5.01 1.52
CA THR A 316 15.70 5.27 2.67
C THR A 316 16.29 6.35 3.56
N GLY A 317 17.58 6.25 3.90
CA GLY A 317 18.29 7.25 4.70
C GLY A 317 18.32 8.62 4.03
N LEU A 318 18.55 8.68 2.72
CA LEU A 318 18.54 9.93 1.94
C LEU A 318 17.17 10.61 1.97
N VAL A 319 16.09 9.85 1.72
CA VAL A 319 14.72 10.37 1.74
C VAL A 319 14.31 10.78 3.15
N MET A 320 14.67 10.00 4.17
CA MET A 320 14.43 10.37 5.56
C MET A 320 15.16 11.67 5.92
N TRP A 321 16.43 11.81 5.55
CA TRP A 321 17.21 13.02 5.80
C TRP A 321 16.59 14.24 5.11
N PHE A 322 16.18 14.11 3.84
CA PHE A 322 15.54 15.18 3.09
C PHE A 322 14.15 15.56 3.63
N THR A 323 13.34 14.58 4.04
CA THR A 323 11.94 14.83 4.44
C THR A 323 11.76 15.18 5.91
N ARG A 324 12.72 14.86 6.78
CA ARG A 324 12.64 15.10 8.22
C ARG A 324 12.39 16.58 8.61
N PRO A 325 13.05 17.58 8.00
CA PRO A 325 12.79 18.99 8.32
C PRO A 325 11.38 19.46 7.97
N TYR A 326 10.67 18.70 7.15
CA TYR A 326 9.35 19.06 6.61
C TYR A 326 8.24 18.12 7.10
N GLY A 327 8.48 17.37 8.18
CA GLY A 327 7.53 16.41 8.74
C GLY A 327 6.17 17.02 9.07
N ASP A 328 6.15 18.29 9.47
CA ASP A 328 4.91 19.00 9.82
C ASP A 328 4.01 19.25 8.59
N TYR A 329 4.59 19.32 7.39
CA TYR A 329 3.84 19.50 6.14
C TYR A 329 3.31 18.20 5.55
N LEU A 330 3.58 17.05 6.20
CA LEU A 330 2.89 15.81 5.88
C LEU A 330 1.43 15.97 6.29
N LEU A 331 0.52 16.11 5.33
CA LEU A 331 -0.93 16.19 5.52
C LEU A 331 -1.54 15.01 6.34
N PHE A 332 -0.76 13.95 6.57
CA PHE A 332 -1.13 12.77 7.34
C PHE A 332 -0.11 12.42 8.45
N ASN A 333 0.67 13.39 8.95
CA ASN A 333 1.47 13.17 10.16
C ASN A 333 0.55 12.76 11.34
N THR A 334 1.09 12.09 12.36
CA THR A 334 0.39 11.81 13.63
C THR A 334 -0.11 13.09 14.31
N ASP A 335 0.51 14.23 14.00
CA ASP A 335 0.08 15.59 14.42
C ASP A 335 -0.93 16.23 13.44
N GLY A 336 -1.45 15.46 12.49
CA GLY A 336 -2.36 15.86 11.40
C GLY A 336 -3.69 16.49 11.85
N PHE A 337 -3.87 16.72 13.14
CA PHE A 337 -4.92 17.54 13.73
C PHE A 337 -4.68 19.05 13.54
N GLN A 338 -3.49 19.48 13.06
CA GLN A 338 -3.18 20.89 12.82
C GLN A 338 -2.99 21.29 11.35
N TYR A 339 -3.42 20.45 10.41
CA TYR A 339 -3.17 20.67 8.99
C TYR A 339 -3.72 22.03 8.47
N LYS A 340 -4.81 22.53 9.07
CA LYS A 340 -5.37 23.87 8.76
C LYS A 340 -4.41 24.98 9.16
N GLN A 341 -3.87 24.92 10.38
CA GLN A 341 -2.91 25.89 10.90
C GLN A 341 -1.63 25.89 10.06
N ILE A 342 -1.14 24.69 9.68
CA ILE A 342 0.05 24.52 8.84
C ILE A 342 -0.16 25.11 7.44
N LEU A 343 -1.32 24.87 6.80
CA LEU A 343 -1.60 25.46 5.48
C LEU A 343 -1.83 26.97 5.56
N ALA A 344 -2.43 27.45 6.66
CA ALA A 344 -2.65 28.88 6.88
C ALA A 344 -1.37 29.65 7.20
N SER A 345 -0.34 28.99 7.77
CA SER A 345 0.93 29.63 8.16
C SER A 345 1.93 29.79 7.02
N ILE A 346 1.64 29.24 5.83
CA ILE A 346 2.52 29.35 4.65
C ILE A 346 2.64 30.81 4.22
N THR A 347 3.83 31.40 4.38
CA THR A 347 4.12 32.76 3.86
C THR A 347 4.46 32.72 2.37
N PRO A 348 4.33 33.84 1.63
CA PRO A 348 4.72 33.91 0.22
C PRO A 348 6.16 33.47 -0.05
N GLU A 349 7.11 33.75 0.85
CA GLU A 349 8.51 33.34 0.68
C GLU A 349 8.70 31.82 0.84
N GLN A 350 7.81 31.16 1.58
CA GLN A 350 7.88 29.72 1.83
C GLN A 350 7.18 28.89 0.76
N VAL A 351 6.30 29.49 -0.04
CA VAL A 351 5.55 28.81 -1.12
C VAL A 351 6.43 27.96 -2.01
N PRO A 352 7.62 28.41 -2.49
CA PRO A 352 8.44 27.59 -3.36
C PRO A 352 8.91 26.28 -2.70
N VAL A 353 9.36 26.36 -1.45
CA VAL A 353 9.89 25.20 -0.74
C VAL A 353 8.76 24.27 -0.30
N ILE A 354 7.72 24.81 0.36
CA ILE A 354 6.60 24.02 0.88
C ILE A 354 5.79 23.42 -0.28
N GLY A 355 5.60 24.16 -1.37
CA GLY A 355 4.93 23.66 -2.56
C GLY A 355 5.63 22.46 -3.17
N LEU A 356 6.97 22.51 -3.29
CA LEU A 356 7.78 21.39 -3.75
C LEU A 356 7.72 20.20 -2.78
N VAL A 357 7.70 20.45 -1.47
CA VAL A 357 7.57 19.40 -0.44
C VAL A 357 6.22 18.69 -0.54
N LEU A 358 5.12 19.44 -0.60
CA LEU A 358 3.77 18.86 -0.78
C LEU A 358 3.70 18.04 -2.07
N GLY A 359 4.23 18.59 -3.15
CA GLY A 359 4.26 17.91 -4.43
C GLY A 359 5.16 16.66 -4.44
N PHE A 360 6.27 16.70 -3.70
CA PHE A 360 7.13 15.53 -3.49
C PHE A 360 6.39 14.43 -2.74
N PHE A 361 5.65 14.74 -1.67
CA PHE A 361 4.90 13.73 -0.92
C PHE A 361 3.81 13.07 -1.76
N LEU A 362 3.05 13.85 -2.54
CA LEU A 362 2.09 13.26 -3.48
C LEU A 362 2.79 12.46 -4.59
N GLY A 363 3.88 13.02 -5.13
CA GLY A 363 4.69 12.41 -6.18
C GLY A 363 5.25 11.07 -5.76
N GLU A 364 5.80 10.96 -4.54
CA GLU A 364 6.29 9.72 -3.93
C GLU A 364 5.21 8.63 -4.00
N GLN A 365 3.99 8.94 -3.56
CA GLN A 365 2.87 8.00 -3.56
C GLN A 365 2.47 7.59 -4.99
N VAL A 366 2.22 8.56 -5.86
CA VAL A 366 1.74 8.31 -7.23
C VAL A 366 2.78 7.57 -8.07
N LEU A 367 4.06 7.95 -7.96
CA LEU A 367 5.17 7.27 -8.64
C LEU A 367 5.39 5.86 -8.12
N HIS A 368 5.29 5.67 -6.81
CA HIS A 368 5.35 4.34 -6.22
C HIS A 368 4.21 3.46 -6.73
N TYR A 369 2.95 3.93 -6.72
CA TYR A 369 1.81 3.17 -7.24
C TYR A 369 1.98 2.83 -8.72
N TYR A 370 2.53 3.76 -9.50
CA TYR A 370 2.87 3.53 -10.89
C TYR A 370 3.95 2.45 -11.04
N SER A 371 5.02 2.53 -10.26
CA SER A 371 6.15 1.60 -10.27
C SER A 371 5.72 0.19 -9.91
N ASP A 372 4.89 0.01 -8.89
CA ASP A 372 4.31 -1.28 -8.50
C ASP A 372 3.53 -1.93 -9.65
N ARG A 373 2.72 -1.14 -10.35
CA ARG A 373 1.97 -1.62 -11.51
C ARG A 373 2.87 -2.01 -12.67
N ARG A 374 4.05 -1.39 -12.81
CA ARG A 374 5.03 -1.77 -13.83
C ARG A 374 5.76 -3.03 -13.45
N LEU A 375 6.13 -3.18 -12.18
CA LEU A 375 6.89 -4.33 -11.68
C LEU A 375 6.04 -5.60 -11.61
N PHE A 376 4.85 -5.54 -11.02
CA PHE A 376 4.09 -6.75 -10.63
C PHE A 376 2.97 -7.16 -11.59
N ARG A 377 2.54 -6.29 -12.51
CA ARG A 377 1.40 -6.62 -13.42
C ARG A 377 1.78 -7.57 -14.55
N PHE A 378 3.08 -7.75 -14.82
CA PHE A 378 3.63 -8.63 -15.86
C PHE A 378 3.04 -8.47 -17.28
N ARG A 379 2.47 -7.30 -17.59
CA ARG A 379 1.94 -7.00 -18.94
C ARG A 379 3.06 -6.84 -19.96
N HIS A 380 4.15 -6.19 -19.56
CA HIS A 380 5.32 -6.03 -20.43
C HIS A 380 6.09 -7.36 -20.50
N ALA A 381 6.35 -7.85 -21.72
CA ALA A 381 6.98 -9.15 -21.93
C ALA A 381 8.36 -9.23 -21.27
N SER A 382 9.20 -8.21 -21.47
CA SER A 382 10.56 -8.16 -20.92
C SER A 382 10.56 -8.09 -19.39
N VAL A 383 9.67 -7.31 -18.77
CA VAL A 383 9.51 -7.30 -17.31
C VAL A 383 9.08 -8.68 -16.80
N ARG A 384 8.11 -9.31 -17.46
CA ARG A 384 7.66 -10.66 -17.11
C ARG A 384 8.80 -11.67 -17.19
N ARG A 385 9.60 -11.66 -18.26
CA ARG A 385 10.77 -12.55 -18.40
C ARG A 385 11.77 -12.38 -17.26
N LYS A 386 12.03 -11.13 -16.84
CA LYS A 386 13.05 -10.83 -15.82
C LYS A 386 12.57 -11.02 -14.38
N VAL A 387 11.30 -10.77 -14.10
CA VAL A 387 10.80 -10.71 -12.71
C VAL A 387 10.04 -11.97 -12.31
N ALA A 388 9.26 -12.56 -13.24
CA ALA A 388 8.45 -13.75 -12.92
C ALA A 388 9.25 -14.94 -12.39
N PRO A 389 10.48 -15.24 -12.87
CA PRO A 389 11.28 -16.35 -12.35
C PRO A 389 11.55 -16.27 -10.84
N PHE A 390 11.67 -15.05 -10.30
CA PHE A 390 11.97 -14.85 -8.88
C PHE A 390 10.73 -14.97 -7.99
N LEU A 391 9.54 -14.64 -8.50
CA LEU A 391 8.30 -14.69 -7.73
C LEU A 391 7.51 -15.99 -7.91
N LEU A 392 7.44 -16.51 -9.13
CA LEU A 392 6.64 -17.67 -9.49
C LEU A 392 7.49 -18.94 -9.66
N GLY A 393 8.81 -18.77 -9.72
CA GLY A 393 9.76 -19.81 -10.12
C GLY A 393 9.95 -19.84 -11.63
N THR A 394 11.10 -20.35 -12.09
CA THR A 394 11.31 -20.68 -13.51
C THR A 394 10.29 -21.72 -13.96
N PRO A 395 9.63 -21.57 -15.13
CA PRO A 395 8.90 -22.68 -15.75
C PRO A 395 9.83 -23.87 -16.01
#